data_AF-A0A3D2J2F1-F1
#
_entry.id   AF-A0A3D2J2F1-F1
#
_cell.length_a   1.000
_cell.length_b   1.000
_cell.length_c   1.000
_cell.angle_alpha   90.00
_cell.angle_beta   90.00
_cell.angle_gamma   90.00
#
_symmetry.space_group_name_H-M   'P 1'
#
loop_
_entity.id
_entity.type
_entity.pdbx_description
1 polymer ?
#
loop_
_entity_poly.entity_id
_entity_poly.type
_entity_poly.pdbx_seq_one_letter_code
_entity_poly.pdbx_strand_id
1 'polypeptide(L)'
;MEDQLLIALTPDEQAALESKAAQSGKEIEAILHEILARGLALPVSEESVNQPMTSQEFLEQQYREGKILNIATREPMTPEEEAELERLGRLFADDNKMISDEAIEDRGPY
;
A
#
# COMPACT_ATOMS: atom_id res chain seq x y z
N MET A 1 18.78 19.14 -4.56
CA MET A 1 17.66 19.29 -5.49
C MET A 1 16.53 19.83 -4.65
N GLU A 2 16.02 21.01 -4.96
CA GLU A 2 14.88 21.59 -4.24
C GLU A 2 13.62 20.96 -4.84
N ASP A 3 13.00 20.05 -4.10
CA ASP A 3 11.75 19.41 -4.53
C ASP A 3 10.61 20.42 -4.39
N GLN A 4 10.08 20.89 -5.53
CA GLN A 4 9.02 21.88 -5.56
C GLN A 4 7.66 21.20 -5.70
N LEU A 5 6.82 21.32 -4.66
CA LEU A 5 5.44 20.83 -4.67
C LEU A 5 4.47 21.99 -4.91
N LEU A 6 3.67 21.90 -5.96
CA LEU A 6 2.60 22.87 -6.24
C LEU A 6 1.31 22.44 -5.54
N ILE A 7 0.84 23.26 -4.61
CA ILE A 7 -0.41 23.02 -3.86
C ILE A 7 -1.41 24.10 -4.23
N ALA A 8 -2.57 23.71 -4.75
CA ALA A 8 -3.67 24.64 -4.99
C ALA A 8 -4.45 24.80 -3.68
N LEU A 9 -4.46 26.01 -3.14
CA LEU A 9 -5.22 26.38 -1.95
C LEU A 9 -6.39 27.28 -2.35
N THR A 10 -7.54 27.08 -1.73
CA THR A 10 -8.66 28.03 -1.83
C THR A 10 -8.33 29.31 -1.03
N PRO A 11 -8.98 30.45 -1.34
CA PRO A 11 -8.76 31.70 -0.62
C PRO A 11 -8.99 31.58 0.89
N ASP A 12 -9.95 30.76 1.31
CA ASP A 12 -10.27 30.54 2.72
C ASP A 12 -9.17 29.73 3.43
N GLU A 13 -8.62 28.72 2.76
CA GLU A 13 -7.51 27.91 3.29
C GLU A 13 -6.22 28.74 3.40
N GLN A 14 -5.97 29.63 2.44
CA GLN A 14 -4.86 30.56 2.49
C GLN A 14 -4.99 31.51 3.69
N ALA A 15 -6.17 32.13 3.88
CA ALA A 15 -6.41 33.03 5.02
C ALA A 15 -6.25 32.30 6.37
N ALA A 16 -6.67 31.05 6.46
CA ALA A 16 -6.49 30.22 7.65
C ALA A 16 -5.00 29.94 7.94
N LEU A 17 -4.20 29.66 6.90
CA LEU A 17 -2.76 29.46 7.03
C LEU A 17 -2.03 30.74 7.44
N GLU A 18 -2.39 31.89 6.86
CA GLU A 18 -1.82 33.20 7.21
C GLU A 18 -2.11 33.55 8.68
N SER A 19 -3.34 33.33 9.14
CA SER A 19 -3.71 33.54 10.55
C SER A 19 -2.90 32.63 11.48
N LYS A 20 -2.71 31.36 11.10
CA LYS A 20 -1.93 30.40 11.89
C LYS A 20 -0.43 30.71 11.89
N ALA A 21 0.10 31.21 10.79
CA ALA A 21 1.47 31.72 10.68
C ALA A 21 1.65 32.95 11.60
N ALA A 22 0.72 33.91 11.55
CA ALA A 22 0.75 35.10 12.41
C ALA A 22 0.65 34.76 13.91
N GLN A 23 -0.16 33.76 14.28
CA GLN A 23 -0.30 33.32 15.67
C GLN A 23 0.93 32.56 16.19
N SER A 24 1.62 31.82 15.33
CA SER A 24 2.79 31.00 15.70
C SER A 24 4.12 31.73 15.52
N GLY A 25 4.13 32.86 14.80
CA GLY A 25 5.35 33.57 14.42
C GLY A 25 6.24 32.80 13.44
N LYS A 26 5.72 31.76 12.78
CA LYS A 26 6.43 30.95 11.79
C LYS A 26 6.04 31.36 10.37
N GLU A 27 6.92 31.08 9.42
CA GLU A 27 6.60 31.18 7.99
C GLU A 27 5.48 30.20 7.60
N ILE A 28 4.66 30.59 6.62
CA ILE A 28 3.54 29.78 6.12
C ILE A 28 4.02 28.40 5.64
N GLU A 29 5.18 28.35 4.99
CA GLU A 29 5.77 27.10 4.51
C GLU A 29 6.06 26.13 5.67
N ALA A 30 6.61 26.62 6.79
CA ALA A 30 6.90 25.79 7.95
C ALA A 30 5.62 25.21 8.58
N ILE A 31 4.53 25.99 8.58
CA ILE A 31 3.22 25.52 9.02
C ILE A 31 2.65 24.47 8.07
N LEU A 32 2.84 24.67 6.76
CA LEU A 32 2.37 23.73 5.75
C LEU A 32 3.16 22.41 5.81
N HIS A 33 4.48 22.46 5.96
CA HIS A 33 5.32 21.28 6.23
C HIS A 33 4.89 20.56 7.50
N GLU A 34 4.56 21.28 8.58
CA GLU A 34 4.09 20.67 9.83
C GLU A 34 2.73 19.99 9.67
N ILE A 35 1.80 20.61 8.92
CA ILE A 35 0.48 20.03 8.62
C ILE A 35 0.64 18.79 7.73
N LEU A 36 1.46 18.87 6.69
CA LEU A 36 1.74 17.74 5.81
C LEU A 36 2.45 16.62 6.56
N ALA A 37 3.45 16.92 7.39
CA ALA A 37 4.14 15.93 8.21
C ALA A 37 3.18 15.23 9.17
N ARG A 38 2.24 15.96 9.78
CA ARG A 38 1.22 15.37 10.67
C ARG A 38 0.15 14.59 9.91
N GLY A 39 -0.26 15.05 8.73
CA GLY A 39 -1.28 14.39 7.90
C GLY A 39 -0.75 13.14 7.17
N LEU A 40 0.52 13.17 6.77
CA LEU A 40 1.26 12.04 6.20
C LEU A 40 1.76 11.09 7.28
N ALA A 41 1.95 11.57 8.52
CA ALA A 41 2.00 10.74 9.71
C ALA A 41 0.60 10.19 10.07
N LEU A 42 -0.06 9.55 9.10
CA LEU A 42 -0.77 8.33 9.44
C LEU A 42 0.25 7.44 10.15
N PRO A 43 -0.11 6.78 11.26
CA PRO A 43 0.80 5.85 11.89
C PRO A 43 1.03 4.73 10.89
N VAL A 44 2.14 4.80 10.15
CA VAL A 44 2.93 3.60 9.92
C VAL A 44 3.47 3.29 11.30
N SER A 45 2.64 2.69 12.15
CA SER A 45 3.04 2.26 13.47
C SER A 45 4.20 1.32 13.26
N GLU A 46 5.41 1.77 13.59
CA GLU A 46 6.55 0.86 13.79
C GLU A 46 6.24 -0.14 14.94
N GLU A 47 5.15 0.07 15.68
CA GLU A 47 4.57 -0.86 16.66
C GLU A 47 3.78 -2.05 16.04
N SER A 48 3.40 -2.03 14.75
CA SER A 48 2.76 -3.20 14.12
C SER A 48 3.76 -4.23 13.58
N VAL A 49 5.04 -4.13 13.96
CA VAL A 49 6.07 -5.15 13.62
C VAL A 49 5.94 -6.41 14.49
N ASN A 50 5.17 -6.37 15.58
CA ASN A 50 5.03 -7.52 16.52
C ASN A 50 3.58 -7.91 16.86
N GLN A 51 2.58 -7.39 16.17
CA GLN A 51 1.24 -7.95 16.31
C GLN A 51 1.13 -9.15 15.35
N PRO A 52 0.86 -10.37 15.84
CA PRO A 52 0.65 -11.50 14.96
C PRO A 52 -0.57 -11.21 14.08
N MET A 53 -0.30 -10.92 12.81
CA MET A 53 -1.37 -10.76 11.81
C MET A 53 -2.07 -12.09 11.64
N THR A 54 -3.39 -12.05 11.56
CA THR A 54 -4.15 -13.23 11.14
C THR A 54 -3.84 -13.53 9.67
N SER A 55 -4.01 -14.79 9.26
CA SER A 55 -3.80 -15.19 7.86
C SER A 55 -4.62 -14.36 6.88
N GLN A 56 -5.81 -13.90 7.30
CA GLN A 56 -6.67 -13.07 6.48
C GLN A 56 -6.10 -11.66 6.29
N GLU A 57 -5.65 -11.02 7.37
CA GLU A 57 -5.05 -9.67 7.29
C GLU A 57 -3.77 -9.68 6.45
N PHE A 58 -2.98 -10.75 6.55
CA PHE A 58 -1.80 -10.95 5.71
C PHE A 58 -2.18 -11.01 4.21
N LEU A 59 -3.17 -11.82 3.84
CA LEU A 59 -3.64 -11.94 2.46
C LEU A 59 -4.19 -10.61 1.93
N GLU A 60 -4.96 -9.89 2.75
CA GLU A 60 -5.47 -8.56 2.40
C GLU A 60 -4.35 -7.56 2.14
N GLN A 61 -3.29 -7.58 2.94
CA GLN A 61 -2.11 -6.76 2.71
C GLN A 61 -1.44 -7.12 1.39
N GLN A 62 -1.21 -8.41 1.11
CA GLN A 62 -0.57 -8.82 -0.15
C GLN A 62 -1.40 -8.43 -1.38
N TYR A 63 -2.74 -8.45 -1.27
CA TYR A 63 -3.64 -8.00 -2.33
C TYR A 63 -3.53 -6.47 -2.55
N ARG A 64 -3.53 -5.67 -1.48
CA ARG A 64 -3.36 -4.21 -1.59
C ARG A 64 -2.00 -3.80 -2.15
N GLU A 65 -0.96 -4.57 -1.83
CA GLU A 65 0.39 -4.38 -2.37
C GLU A 65 0.52 -4.86 -3.83
N GLY A 66 -0.52 -5.48 -4.41
CA GLY A 66 -0.53 -6.00 -5.78
C GLY A 66 0.32 -7.25 -5.98
N LYS A 67 0.75 -7.91 -4.89
CA LYS A 67 1.57 -9.13 -4.94
C LYS A 67 0.76 -10.37 -5.27
N ILE A 68 -0.52 -10.36 -4.91
CA ILE A 68 -1.49 -11.39 -5.31
C ILE A 68 -2.64 -10.73 -6.04
N LEU A 69 -3.17 -11.44 -7.04
CA LEU A 69 -4.26 -10.93 -7.89
C LEU A 69 -5.64 -11.05 -7.23
N ASN A 70 -5.84 -12.02 -6.34
CA ASN A 70 -7.11 -12.24 -5.65
C ASN A 70 -6.89 -12.97 -4.32
N ILE A 71 -7.82 -12.80 -3.39
CA ILE A 71 -7.87 -13.54 -2.12
C ILE A 71 -8.83 -14.71 -2.31
N ALA A 72 -8.35 -15.93 -2.12
CA ALA A 72 -9.16 -17.12 -2.29
C ALA A 72 -10.36 -17.11 -1.31
N THR A 73 -11.56 -17.09 -1.86
CA THR A 73 -12.81 -17.27 -1.10
C THR A 73 -13.26 -18.73 -1.16
N ARG A 74 -14.27 -19.11 -0.37
CA ARG A 74 -14.90 -20.45 -0.45
C ARG A 74 -15.91 -20.55 -1.59
N GLU A 75 -16.05 -19.51 -2.39
CA GLU A 75 -16.98 -19.46 -3.51
C GLU A 75 -16.35 -20.16 -4.71
N PRO A 76 -17.16 -20.82 -5.56
CA PRO A 76 -16.65 -21.36 -6.82
C PRO A 76 -16.15 -20.21 -7.70
N MET A 77 -15.06 -20.44 -8.43
CA MET A 77 -14.54 -19.49 -9.40
C MET A 77 -15.60 -19.17 -10.46
N THR A 78 -15.67 -17.91 -10.84
CA THR A 78 -16.48 -17.49 -11.98
C THR A 78 -15.81 -17.91 -13.29
N PRO A 79 -16.57 -18.13 -14.37
CA PRO A 79 -16.00 -18.49 -15.68
C PRO A 79 -14.99 -17.45 -16.23
N GLU A 80 -15.11 -16.19 -15.81
CA GLU A 80 -14.17 -15.12 -16.18
C GLU A 80 -12.83 -15.28 -15.45
N GLU A 81 -12.86 -15.59 -14.15
CA GLU A 81 -11.66 -15.86 -13.35
C GLU A 81 -10.92 -17.11 -13.83
N GLU A 82 -11.65 -18.15 -14.23
CA GLU A 82 -11.06 -19.36 -14.81
C GLU A 82 -10.34 -19.06 -16.14
N ALA A 83 -10.98 -18.28 -17.02
CA ALA A 83 -10.38 -17.89 -18.30
C ALA A 83 -9.14 -16.99 -18.11
N GLU A 84 -9.16 -16.10 -17.13
CA GLU A 84 -8.00 -15.26 -16.81
C GLU A 84 -6.86 -16.08 -16.21
N LEU A 85 -7.15 -17.02 -15.30
CA LEU A 85 -6.14 -17.95 -14.79
C LEU A 85 -5.54 -18.81 -15.90
N GLU A 86 -6.35 -19.29 -16.85
CA GLU A 86 -5.87 -20.05 -17.99
C GLU A 86 -4.98 -19.20 -18.93
N ARG A 87 -5.36 -17.93 -19.15
CA ARG A 87 -4.57 -16.96 -19.90
C ARG A 87 -3.22 -16.70 -19.24
N LEU A 88 -3.22 -16.45 -17.93
CA LEU A 88 -2.01 -16.23 -17.14
C LEU A 88 -1.14 -17.50 -17.11
N GLY A 89 -1.75 -18.66 -16.92
CA GLY A 89 -1.06 -19.95 -16.98
C GLY A 89 -0.32 -20.14 -18.30
N ARG A 90 -0.96 -19.84 -19.43
CA ARG A 90 -0.29 -19.86 -20.75
C ARG A 90 0.80 -18.79 -20.88
N LEU A 91 0.55 -17.57 -20.40
CA LEU A 91 1.49 -16.45 -20.48
C LEU A 91 2.78 -16.71 -19.69
N PHE A 92 2.67 -17.33 -18.53
CA PHE A 92 3.82 -17.63 -17.65
C PHE A 92 4.39 -19.04 -17.84
N ALA A 93 3.76 -19.89 -18.66
CA ALA A 93 4.28 -21.21 -19.03
C ALA A 93 5.38 -21.17 -20.11
N ASP A 94 5.71 -19.99 -20.64
CA ASP A 94 6.68 -19.82 -21.74
C ASP A 94 8.17 -19.84 -21.32
N ASP A 95 8.46 -20.16 -20.06
CA ASP A 95 9.78 -20.65 -19.67
C ASP A 95 9.62 -22.06 -19.11
N ASN A 96 10.42 -22.99 -19.64
CA ASN A 96 10.43 -24.43 -19.43
C ASN A 96 10.72 -24.88 -17.96
N LYS A 97 10.08 -24.27 -16.97
CA LYS A 97 10.12 -24.61 -15.55
C LYS A 97 8.77 -25.22 -15.20
N MET A 98 8.70 -26.54 -15.25
CA MET A 98 7.60 -27.27 -14.66
C MET A 98 7.42 -26.80 -13.20
N ILE A 99 6.24 -26.24 -12.92
CA ILE A 99 5.78 -25.87 -11.57
C ILE A 99 5.79 -27.10 -10.62
N SER A 100 5.95 -28.31 -11.19
CA SER A 100 6.07 -29.59 -10.50
C SER A 100 7.43 -29.86 -9.84
N ASP A 101 8.48 -29.04 -10.05
CA ASP A 101 9.81 -29.28 -9.47
C ASP A 101 10.17 -28.34 -8.30
N GLU A 102 9.31 -27.37 -7.98
CA GLU A 102 9.42 -26.59 -6.75
C GLU A 102 8.68 -27.32 -5.63
N ALA A 103 9.34 -28.33 -5.06
CA ALA A 103 9.00 -28.80 -3.73
C ALA A 103 9.16 -27.63 -2.76
N ILE A 104 8.04 -27.03 -2.35
CA ILE A 104 8.01 -26.11 -1.20
C ILE A 104 8.32 -26.98 0.01
N GLU A 105 9.61 -27.17 0.30
CA GLU A 105 10.04 -27.79 1.54
C GLU A 105 9.65 -26.84 2.68
N ASP A 106 8.53 -27.15 3.33
CA ASP A 106 8.11 -26.57 4.61
C ASP A 106 9.12 -26.97 5.70
N ARG A 107 10.31 -26.35 5.66
CA ARG A 107 11.29 -26.45 6.74
C ARG A 107 10.89 -25.46 7.83
N GLY A 108 9.94 -25.89 8.65
CA GLY A 108 9.73 -25.30 9.97
C GLY A 108 11.03 -25.38 10.80
N PRO A 109 11.24 -24.46 11.76
CA PRO A 109 12.47 -24.42 12.54
C PRO A 109 12.49 -25.57 13.56
N TYR A 110 13.58 -26.33 13.56
CA TYR A 110 14.10 -26.95 14.78
C TYR A 110 14.79 -25.87 15.62
#